data_AF-A0A067LXL4-F1
#
_entry.id   AF-A0A067LXL4-F1
#
_cell.length_a   1.000
_cell.length_b   1.000
_cell.length_c   1.000
_cell.angle_alpha   90.00
_cell.angle_beta   90.00
_cell.angle_gamma   90.00
#
_symmetry.space_group_name_H-M   'P 1'
#
loop_
_entity.id
_entity.type
_entity.pdbx_description
1 polymer ?
#
loop_
_entity_poly.entity_id
_entity_poly.type
_entity_poly.pdbx_seq_one_letter_code
_entity_poly.pdbx_strand_id
1 'polypeptide(L)'
;RKAAALAANYAPVDSEADAKLIQAAQDELTHIQTVADSMGLAIQEINADGHCLYSAVADQLQLLSIIPPSAANYQTTRYAASTYMATHPTEFLPFLPSAEGEDGEGATDSYGFMSAAEYDQYCYTVAGTSSWGGEPEIMALARAYKVPIIVVQSGPQPIVVHTPVQGGSQDPRQPGVKISYHRRLYGLGEHYNSLRPKHLIVVPPPAPIPV
;
A
#
# COMPACT_ATOMS: atom_id res chain seq x y z
N ARG A 1 -21.12 33.95 -27.09
CA ARG A 1 -19.88 34.47 -26.44
C ARG A 1 -19.75 34.04 -24.96
N LYS A 2 -20.16 32.82 -24.59
CA LYS A 2 -19.92 32.24 -23.24
C LYS A 2 -19.55 30.74 -23.28
N ALA A 3 -19.09 30.27 -24.43
CA ALA A 3 -18.63 28.89 -24.65
C ALA A 3 -17.14 28.82 -25.04
N ALA A 4 -16.43 29.96 -25.02
CA ALA A 4 -15.01 30.07 -25.40
C ALA A 4 -14.12 30.50 -24.22
N ALA A 5 -14.63 30.49 -22.98
CA ALA A 5 -13.94 31.00 -21.80
C ALA A 5 -13.73 29.96 -20.69
N LEU A 6 -13.91 28.66 -20.99
CA LEU A 6 -13.71 27.56 -20.02
C LEU A 6 -12.75 26.47 -20.53
N ALA A 7 -11.93 26.79 -21.54
CA ALA A 7 -10.92 25.87 -22.11
C ALA A 7 -9.49 26.40 -21.98
N ALA A 8 -9.27 27.41 -21.13
CA ALA A 8 -8.00 28.15 -21.03
C ALA A 8 -7.25 27.92 -19.70
N ASN A 9 -7.47 26.79 -19.03
CA ASN A 9 -6.72 26.40 -17.82
C ASN A 9 -6.23 24.93 -17.91
N TYR A 10 -5.89 24.43 -19.10
CA TYR A 10 -4.92 23.35 -19.17
C TYR A 10 -3.56 24.00 -18.93
N ALA A 11 -2.93 23.67 -17.81
CA ALA A 11 -1.51 23.95 -17.61
C ALA A 11 -0.75 23.49 -18.88
N PRO A 12 0.26 24.23 -19.35
CA PRO A 12 1.04 23.79 -20.49
C PRO A 12 1.57 22.38 -20.21
N VAL A 13 1.36 21.47 -21.17
CA VAL A 13 1.95 20.12 -21.15
C VAL A 13 3.47 20.31 -21.16
N ASP A 14 4.09 20.18 -20.00
CA ASP A 14 5.54 20.27 -19.85
C ASP A 14 6.13 18.89 -20.15
N SER A 15 6.47 18.67 -21.42
CA SER A 15 7.03 17.41 -21.90
C SER A 15 8.32 16.99 -21.18
N GLU A 16 9.09 17.94 -20.64
CA GLU A 16 10.30 17.63 -19.89
C GLU A 16 9.95 17.15 -18.47
N ALA A 17 8.97 17.79 -17.82
CA ALA A 17 8.47 17.34 -16.52
C ALA A 17 7.82 15.94 -16.62
N ASP A 18 7.00 15.71 -17.65
CA ASP A 18 6.37 14.41 -17.90
C ASP A 18 7.42 13.32 -18.14
N ALA A 19 8.44 13.60 -18.95
CA ALA A 19 9.54 12.66 -19.20
C ALA A 19 10.31 12.31 -17.91
N LYS A 20 10.55 13.31 -17.04
CA LYS A 20 11.20 13.08 -15.73
C LYS A 20 10.34 12.21 -14.82
N LEU A 21 9.02 12.40 -14.81
CA LEU A 21 8.10 11.57 -14.02
C LEU A 21 8.09 10.12 -14.51
N ILE A 22 8.03 9.91 -15.83
CA ILE A 22 8.08 8.58 -16.45
C ILE A 22 9.41 7.89 -16.09
N GLN A 23 10.55 8.59 -16.24
CA GLN A 23 11.85 8.03 -15.89
C GLN A 23 11.93 7.67 -14.40
N ALA A 24 11.44 8.56 -13.52
CA ALA A 24 11.45 8.32 -12.09
C ALA A 24 10.59 7.11 -11.67
N ALA A 25 9.48 6.85 -12.38
CA ALA A 25 8.65 5.66 -12.18
C ALA A 25 9.35 4.39 -12.68
N GLN A 26 10.04 4.46 -13.83
CA GLN A 26 10.82 3.34 -14.37
C GLN A 26 12.01 2.97 -13.47
N ASP A 27 12.71 3.97 -12.93
CA ASP A 27 13.82 3.77 -12.00
C ASP A 27 13.33 3.14 -10.68
N GLU A 28 12.19 3.60 -10.17
CA GLU A 28 11.53 3.01 -9.00
C GLU A 28 11.18 1.53 -9.24
N LEU A 29 10.52 1.24 -10.36
CA LEU A 29 10.13 -0.12 -10.70
C LEU A 29 11.36 -1.04 -10.85
N THR A 30 12.39 -0.57 -11.53
CA THR A 30 13.64 -1.33 -11.73
C THR A 30 14.32 -1.64 -10.40
N HIS A 31 14.37 -0.67 -9.49
CA HIS A 31 14.97 -0.87 -8.18
C HIS A 31 14.19 -1.89 -7.35
N ILE A 32 12.86 -1.77 -7.29
CA ILE A 32 11.99 -2.71 -6.57
C ILE A 32 12.11 -4.13 -7.15
N GLN A 33 12.12 -4.26 -8.47
CA GLN A 33 12.32 -5.55 -9.15
C GLN A 33 13.67 -6.17 -8.79
N THR A 34 14.75 -5.37 -8.77
CA THR A 34 16.08 -5.84 -8.39
C THR A 34 16.10 -6.39 -6.95
N VAL A 35 15.45 -5.70 -6.02
CA VAL A 35 15.36 -6.14 -4.62
C VAL A 35 14.50 -7.40 -4.50
N ALA A 36 13.31 -7.42 -5.12
CA ALA A 36 12.44 -8.60 -5.14
C ALA A 36 13.14 -9.83 -5.75
N ASP A 37 13.88 -9.63 -6.83
CA ASP A 37 14.66 -10.67 -7.52
C ASP A 37 15.74 -11.27 -6.62
N SER A 38 16.44 -10.44 -5.83
CA SER A 38 17.43 -10.90 -4.86
C SER A 38 16.82 -11.78 -3.76
N MET A 39 15.51 -11.65 -3.52
CA MET A 39 14.74 -12.47 -2.59
C MET A 39 14.08 -13.69 -3.27
N GLY A 40 14.27 -13.89 -4.58
CA GLY A 40 13.62 -14.96 -5.34
C GLY A 40 12.12 -14.73 -5.58
N LEU A 41 11.69 -13.48 -5.53
CA LEU A 41 10.30 -13.05 -5.68
C LEU A 41 10.09 -12.34 -7.02
N ALA A 42 8.85 -12.23 -7.44
CA ALA A 42 8.44 -11.43 -8.58
C ALA A 42 7.13 -10.68 -8.26
N ILE A 43 6.97 -9.52 -8.89
CA ILE A 43 5.81 -8.66 -8.72
C ILE A 43 4.60 -9.34 -9.37
N GLN A 44 3.56 -9.56 -8.58
CA GLN A 44 2.21 -9.84 -9.03
C GLN A 44 1.41 -8.54 -9.01
N GLU A 45 1.06 -8.05 -10.19
CA GLU A 45 0.26 -6.83 -10.32
C GLU A 45 -1.11 -6.97 -9.65
N ILE A 46 -1.50 -5.90 -8.95
CA ILE A 46 -2.78 -5.70 -8.29
C ILE A 46 -3.45 -4.48 -8.93
N ASN A 47 -4.77 -4.51 -9.07
CA ASN A 47 -5.53 -3.42 -9.65
C ASN A 47 -5.34 -2.11 -8.86
N ALA A 48 -5.16 -0.99 -9.56
CA ALA A 48 -5.04 0.35 -8.99
C ALA A 48 -6.43 1.00 -8.77
N ASP A 49 -7.26 0.38 -7.92
CA ASP A 49 -8.67 0.76 -7.68
C ASP A 49 -8.90 1.38 -6.28
N GLY A 50 -7.82 1.80 -5.61
CA GLY A 50 -7.85 2.29 -4.23
C GLY A 50 -7.91 1.18 -3.17
N HIS A 51 -8.00 -0.09 -3.56
CA HIS A 51 -7.95 -1.24 -2.65
C HIS A 51 -6.62 -1.99 -2.68
N CYS A 52 -5.62 -1.48 -3.40
CA CYS A 52 -4.38 -2.18 -3.74
C CYS A 52 -3.63 -2.76 -2.53
N LEU A 53 -3.45 -2.00 -1.43
CA LEU A 53 -2.82 -2.52 -0.20
C LEU A 53 -3.53 -3.78 0.31
N TYR A 54 -4.84 -3.67 0.49
CA TYR A 54 -5.68 -4.72 1.06
C TYR A 54 -5.77 -5.94 0.15
N SER A 55 -5.86 -5.72 -1.16
CA SER A 55 -5.82 -6.78 -2.18
C SER A 55 -4.46 -7.49 -2.21
N ALA A 56 -3.35 -6.75 -2.15
CA ALA A 56 -2.00 -7.32 -2.12
C ALA A 56 -1.77 -8.17 -0.87
N VAL A 57 -2.25 -7.72 0.30
CA VAL A 57 -2.17 -8.48 1.54
C VAL A 57 -3.09 -9.72 1.50
N ALA A 58 -4.32 -9.58 1.01
CA ALA A 58 -5.25 -10.71 0.88
C ALA A 58 -4.69 -11.82 -0.01
N ASP A 59 -4.07 -11.44 -1.13
CA ASP A 59 -3.36 -12.34 -2.03
C ASP A 59 -2.28 -13.17 -1.30
N GLN A 60 -1.42 -12.49 -0.54
CA GLN A 60 -0.35 -13.13 0.23
C GLN A 60 -0.87 -14.02 1.35
N LEU A 61 -1.91 -13.58 2.08
CA LEU A 61 -2.52 -14.38 3.14
C LEU A 61 -3.11 -15.68 2.58
N GLN A 62 -3.69 -15.65 1.38
CA GLN A 62 -4.15 -16.85 0.68
C GLN A 62 -2.98 -17.78 0.31
N LEU A 63 -1.90 -17.23 -0.26
CA LEU A 63 -0.72 -18.01 -0.63
C LEU A 63 -0.07 -18.69 0.59
N LEU A 64 -0.09 -18.04 1.73
CA LEU A 64 0.39 -18.58 3.00
C LEU A 64 -0.62 -19.52 3.69
N SER A 65 -1.79 -19.76 3.07
CA SER A 65 -2.89 -20.57 3.64
C SER A 65 -3.39 -20.07 5.00
N ILE A 66 -3.24 -18.76 5.28
CA ILE A 66 -3.75 -18.11 6.50
C ILE A 66 -5.26 -17.86 6.36
N ILE A 67 -5.71 -17.55 5.14
CA ILE A 67 -7.13 -17.39 4.80
C ILE A 67 -7.49 -18.28 3.61
N PRO A 68 -8.75 -18.77 3.52
CA PRO A 68 -9.19 -19.53 2.36
C PRO A 68 -9.35 -18.62 1.12
N PRO A 69 -9.30 -19.18 -0.11
CA PRO A 69 -9.52 -18.42 -1.35
C PRO A 69 -10.82 -17.61 -1.38
N SER A 70 -11.89 -18.10 -0.74
CA SER A 70 -13.18 -17.38 -0.66
C SER A 70 -13.11 -16.09 0.17
N ALA A 71 -12.10 -15.96 1.04
CA ALA A 71 -11.86 -14.77 1.87
C ALA A 71 -10.70 -13.91 1.35
N ALA A 72 -10.06 -14.31 0.24
CA ALA A 72 -8.93 -13.60 -0.36
C ALA A 72 -9.39 -12.38 -1.17
N ASN A 73 -9.98 -11.40 -0.48
CA ASN A 73 -10.50 -10.17 -1.06
C ASN A 73 -10.19 -8.97 -0.17
N TYR A 74 -10.23 -7.76 -0.75
CA TYR A 74 -9.90 -6.53 -0.04
C TYR A 74 -10.86 -6.23 1.12
N GLN A 75 -12.12 -6.64 1.04
CA GLN A 75 -13.10 -6.41 2.11
C GLN A 75 -12.68 -7.11 3.40
N THR A 76 -12.17 -8.34 3.27
CA THR A 76 -11.72 -9.16 4.41
C THR A 76 -10.55 -8.49 5.12
N THR A 77 -9.54 -8.03 4.37
CA THR A 77 -8.38 -7.36 4.95
C THR A 77 -8.69 -5.95 5.45
N ARG A 78 -9.56 -5.17 4.78
CA ARG A 78 -10.06 -3.88 5.29
C ARG A 78 -10.76 -4.02 6.63
N TYR A 79 -11.67 -4.98 6.72
CA TYR A 79 -12.40 -5.24 7.95
C TYR A 79 -11.45 -5.67 9.08
N ALA A 80 -10.47 -6.53 8.79
CA ALA A 80 -9.47 -6.94 9.77
C ALA A 80 -8.61 -5.76 10.26
N ALA A 81 -8.12 -4.91 9.35
CA ALA A 81 -7.34 -3.73 9.69
C ALA A 81 -8.15 -2.77 10.59
N SER A 82 -9.34 -2.36 10.13
CA SER A 82 -10.23 -1.46 10.86
C SER A 82 -10.61 -2.02 12.25
N THR A 83 -10.98 -3.30 12.32
CA THR A 83 -11.37 -3.93 13.59
C THR A 83 -10.20 -3.96 14.58
N TYR A 84 -8.99 -4.28 14.10
CA TYR A 84 -7.81 -4.28 14.96
C TYR A 84 -7.51 -2.87 15.48
N MET A 85 -7.52 -1.88 14.60
CA MET A 85 -7.29 -0.48 14.94
C MET A 85 -8.31 0.03 15.98
N ALA A 86 -9.61 -0.14 15.71
CA ALA A 86 -10.69 0.28 16.60
C ALA A 86 -10.62 -0.35 18.00
N THR A 87 -10.04 -1.55 18.12
CA THR A 87 -9.89 -2.24 19.41
C THR A 87 -8.56 -1.94 20.12
N HIS A 88 -7.63 -1.24 19.47
CA HIS A 88 -6.30 -0.89 20.02
C HIS A 88 -5.95 0.60 19.78
N PRO A 89 -6.83 1.57 20.10
CA PRO A 89 -6.66 2.97 19.71
C PRO A 89 -5.35 3.59 20.22
N THR A 90 -4.88 3.20 21.42
CA THR A 90 -3.63 3.71 22.01
C THR A 90 -2.38 3.38 21.19
N GLU A 91 -2.44 2.37 20.33
CA GLU A 91 -1.32 1.94 19.49
C GLU A 91 -1.22 2.73 18.17
N PHE A 92 -2.30 3.40 17.75
CA PHE A 92 -2.41 4.04 16.43
C PHE A 92 -2.70 5.55 16.53
N LEU A 93 -3.61 5.95 17.42
CA LEU A 93 -4.07 7.33 17.57
C LEU A 93 -2.93 8.35 17.72
N PRO A 94 -1.85 8.09 18.49
CA PRO A 94 -0.76 9.05 18.67
C PRO A 94 0.06 9.35 17.41
N PHE A 95 -0.17 8.64 16.31
CA PHE A 95 0.57 8.76 15.05
C PHE A 95 -0.30 9.19 13.87
N LEU A 96 -1.60 9.42 14.10
CA LEU A 96 -2.54 9.79 13.06
C LEU A 96 -2.80 11.30 13.09
N PRO A 97 -2.49 12.02 11.99
CA PRO A 97 -2.72 13.46 11.92
C PRO A 97 -4.22 13.76 11.91
N SER A 98 -4.62 14.88 12.50
CA SER A 98 -6.00 15.36 12.42
C SER A 98 -6.41 15.66 10.97
N ALA A 99 -7.71 15.83 10.71
CA ALA A 99 -8.20 16.17 9.37
C ALA A 99 -7.66 17.53 8.87
N GLU A 100 -7.31 18.44 9.79
CA GLU A 100 -6.73 19.75 9.48
C GLU A 100 -5.19 19.73 9.45
N GLY A 101 -4.58 18.60 9.81
CA GLY A 101 -3.14 18.39 9.85
C GLY A 101 -2.44 19.05 11.04
N GLU A 102 -1.12 18.87 11.11
CA GLU A 102 -0.28 19.42 12.18
C GLU A 102 -0.19 20.96 12.17
N ASP A 103 -0.56 21.59 11.06
CA ASP A 103 -0.55 23.05 10.84
C ASP A 103 -1.96 23.68 10.78
N GLY A 104 -3.01 22.92 11.14
CA GLY A 104 -4.43 23.32 11.08
C GLY A 104 -4.90 24.27 12.19
N GLU A 105 -6.12 24.80 12.07
CA GLU A 105 -6.70 25.70 13.06
C GLU A 105 -7.10 24.89 14.31
N GLY A 106 -6.46 25.15 15.46
CA GLY A 106 -6.62 24.32 16.66
C GLY A 106 -5.60 23.17 16.81
N ALA A 107 -4.56 23.13 15.96
CA ALA A 107 -3.42 22.23 16.14
C ALA A 107 -2.71 22.40 17.50
N THR A 108 -2.80 23.58 18.12
CA THR A 108 -2.29 23.85 19.49
C THR A 108 -3.11 23.20 20.59
N ASP A 109 -4.36 22.83 20.31
CA ASP A 109 -5.34 22.41 21.31
C ASP A 109 -5.43 20.88 21.39
N SER A 110 -5.09 20.20 20.29
CA SER A 110 -5.11 18.74 20.10
C SER A 110 -3.75 18.16 19.67
N TYR A 111 -2.67 18.97 19.72
CA TYR A 111 -1.32 18.63 19.24
C TYR A 111 -1.23 18.26 17.74
N GLY A 112 -2.26 18.57 16.94
CA GLY A 112 -2.29 18.22 15.51
C GLY A 112 -2.64 16.76 15.21
N PHE A 113 -3.04 15.98 16.23
CA PHE A 113 -3.42 14.57 16.09
C PHE A 113 -4.94 14.40 16.14
N MET A 114 -5.43 13.28 15.57
CA MET A 114 -6.84 12.93 15.62
C MET A 114 -7.37 12.85 17.06
N SER A 115 -8.57 13.39 17.28
CA SER A 115 -9.39 13.09 18.45
C SER A 115 -9.94 11.66 18.38
N ALA A 116 -10.43 11.15 19.52
CA ALA A 116 -11.05 9.82 19.56
C ALA A 116 -12.26 9.70 18.61
N ALA A 117 -13.06 10.75 18.45
CA ALA A 117 -14.20 10.75 17.54
C ALA A 117 -13.78 10.73 16.06
N GLU A 118 -12.74 11.49 15.69
CA GLU A 118 -12.15 11.44 14.35
C GLU A 118 -11.54 10.07 14.05
N TYR A 119 -10.93 9.44 15.05
CA TYR A 119 -10.38 8.10 14.92
C TYR A 119 -11.43 7.02 14.70
N ASP A 120 -12.57 7.08 15.41
CA ASP A 120 -13.69 6.18 15.16
C ASP A 120 -14.20 6.32 13.72
N GLN A 121 -14.30 7.57 13.24
CA GLN A 121 -14.68 7.85 11.85
C GLN A 121 -13.63 7.37 10.85
N TYR A 122 -12.35 7.48 11.18
CA TYR A 122 -11.26 6.96 10.37
C TYR A 122 -11.34 5.44 10.26
N CYS A 123 -11.52 4.72 11.36
CA CYS A 123 -11.69 3.27 11.37
C CYS A 123 -12.91 2.84 10.54
N TYR A 124 -14.04 3.54 10.65
CA TYR A 124 -15.21 3.30 9.82
C TYR A 124 -14.93 3.50 8.33
N THR A 125 -14.18 4.56 7.99
CA THR A 125 -13.80 4.90 6.62
C THR A 125 -12.88 3.82 6.03
N VAL A 126 -11.90 3.33 6.79
CA VAL A 126 -11.01 2.22 6.39
C VAL A 126 -11.80 0.97 6.01
N ALA A 127 -12.82 0.61 6.82
CA ALA A 127 -13.65 -0.56 6.58
C ALA A 127 -14.58 -0.42 5.37
N GLY A 128 -15.18 0.77 5.20
CA GLY A 128 -16.34 0.96 4.32
C GLY A 128 -16.08 1.60 2.96
N THR A 129 -14.87 2.08 2.68
CA THR A 129 -14.58 2.91 1.48
C THR A 129 -13.39 2.40 0.67
N SER A 130 -13.08 3.08 -0.44
CA SER A 130 -11.86 2.90 -1.22
C SER A 130 -10.71 3.83 -0.77
N SER A 131 -10.78 4.33 0.48
CA SER A 131 -9.66 5.06 1.08
C SER A 131 -8.37 4.25 0.99
N TRP A 132 -7.28 4.92 0.61
CA TRP A 132 -5.98 4.29 0.49
C TRP A 132 -5.48 3.94 1.89
N GLY A 133 -4.89 2.75 2.04
CA GLY A 133 -4.25 2.36 3.28
C GLY A 133 -2.74 2.62 3.22
N GLY A 134 -2.13 2.73 4.40
CA GLY A 134 -0.69 2.95 4.53
C GLY A 134 -0.11 2.24 5.75
N GLU A 135 0.87 2.89 6.37
CA GLU A 135 1.59 2.37 7.53
C GLU A 135 0.68 1.87 8.68
N PRO A 136 -0.36 2.63 9.12
CA PRO A 136 -1.23 2.19 10.21
C PRO A 136 -1.96 0.88 9.87
N GLU A 137 -2.49 0.77 8.66
CA GLU A 137 -3.17 -0.44 8.18
C GLU A 137 -2.22 -1.62 8.05
N ILE A 138 -1.00 -1.41 7.55
CA ILE A 138 0.02 -2.46 7.45
C ILE A 138 0.34 -3.01 8.83
N MET A 139 0.57 -2.14 9.81
CA MET A 139 0.82 -2.54 11.19
C MET A 139 -0.39 -3.28 11.79
N ALA A 140 -1.60 -2.77 11.58
CA ALA A 140 -2.83 -3.41 12.04
C ALA A 140 -3.02 -4.81 11.44
N LEU A 141 -2.78 -4.97 10.13
CA LEU A 141 -2.89 -6.26 9.45
C LEU A 141 -1.84 -7.25 9.94
N ALA A 142 -0.60 -6.81 10.14
CA ALA A 142 0.46 -7.66 10.68
C ALA A 142 0.04 -8.23 12.05
N ARG A 143 -0.49 -7.38 12.93
CA ARG A 143 -0.94 -7.78 14.27
C ARG A 143 -2.22 -8.62 14.25
N ALA A 144 -3.20 -8.26 13.43
CA ALA A 144 -4.48 -8.98 13.30
C ALA A 144 -4.28 -10.43 12.84
N TYR A 145 -3.43 -10.65 11.83
CA TYR A 145 -3.14 -11.98 11.30
C TYR A 145 -1.94 -12.66 11.96
N LYS A 146 -1.27 -11.97 12.89
CA LYS A 146 -0.09 -12.46 13.62
C LYS A 146 1.03 -12.94 12.68
N VAL A 147 1.20 -12.24 11.56
CA VAL A 147 2.17 -12.56 10.51
C VAL A 147 2.95 -11.29 10.16
N PRO A 148 4.29 -11.36 10.00
CA PRO A 148 5.04 -10.18 9.55
C PRO A 148 4.61 -9.74 8.15
N ILE A 149 4.60 -8.42 7.92
CA ILE A 149 4.44 -7.83 6.59
C ILE A 149 5.76 -7.17 6.18
N ILE A 150 6.35 -7.68 5.09
CA ILE A 150 7.60 -7.21 4.52
C ILE A 150 7.28 -6.37 3.29
N VAL A 151 7.61 -5.09 3.34
CA VAL A 151 7.38 -4.12 2.26
C VAL A 151 8.70 -3.87 1.54
N VAL A 152 8.75 -4.17 0.25
CA VAL A 152 9.86 -3.80 -0.64
C VAL A 152 9.53 -2.47 -1.32
N GLN A 153 10.45 -1.52 -1.30
CA GLN A 153 10.24 -0.18 -1.84
C GLN A 153 11.51 0.38 -2.47
N SER A 154 11.37 1.47 -3.23
CA SER A 154 12.52 2.24 -3.68
C SER A 154 12.91 3.29 -2.65
N GLY A 155 14.18 3.34 -2.27
CA GLY A 155 14.71 4.34 -1.36
C GLY A 155 15.91 3.84 -0.57
N PRO A 156 16.39 4.63 0.42
CA PRO A 156 17.53 4.26 1.26
C PRO A 156 17.30 3.01 2.12
N GLN A 157 16.04 2.72 2.45
CA GLN A 157 15.61 1.52 3.17
C GLN A 157 14.71 0.70 2.22
N PRO A 158 15.29 -0.17 1.38
CA PRO A 158 14.55 -0.87 0.33
C PRO A 158 13.64 -1.98 0.86
N ILE A 159 13.80 -2.39 2.13
CA ILE A 159 12.98 -3.39 2.79
C ILE A 159 12.59 -2.87 4.17
N VAL A 160 11.29 -2.86 4.47
CA VAL A 160 10.72 -2.51 5.78
C VAL A 160 9.93 -3.70 6.30
N VAL A 161 10.18 -4.10 7.55
CA VAL A 161 9.53 -5.26 8.17
C VAL A 161 8.61 -4.79 9.29
N HIS A 162 7.33 -5.15 9.20
CA HIS A 162 6.32 -4.85 10.20
C HIS A 162 6.02 -6.12 10.99
N THR A 163 6.38 -6.13 12.27
CA THR A 163 6.24 -7.31 13.13
C THR A 163 4.94 -7.29 13.92
N PRO A 164 4.27 -8.45 14.11
CA PRO A 164 3.02 -8.54 14.86
C PRO A 164 3.18 -8.27 16.37
N VAL A 165 4.42 -8.24 16.88
CA VAL A 165 4.75 -7.96 18.28
C VAL A 165 5.93 -7.00 18.35
N GLN A 166 5.98 -6.16 19.38
CA GLN A 166 7.15 -5.31 19.64
C GLN A 166 8.39 -6.18 19.90
N GLY A 167 9.50 -5.85 19.25
CA GLY A 167 10.74 -6.64 19.35
C GLY A 167 10.75 -7.95 18.55
N GLY A 168 9.75 -8.18 17.69
CA GLY A 168 9.76 -9.30 16.75
C GLY A 168 10.96 -9.26 15.80
N SER A 169 11.30 -10.41 15.22
CA SER A 169 12.40 -10.53 14.26
C SER A 169 12.24 -9.56 13.09
N GLN A 170 13.30 -8.80 12.81
CA GLN A 170 13.39 -7.91 11.67
C GLN A 170 14.06 -8.58 10.45
N ASP A 171 14.25 -9.90 10.48
CA ASP A 171 14.86 -10.62 9.37
C ASP A 171 13.86 -10.77 8.19
N PRO A 172 14.08 -10.10 7.05
CA PRO A 172 13.15 -10.13 5.92
C PRO A 172 13.11 -11.49 5.20
N ARG A 173 14.02 -12.41 5.54
CA ARG A 173 14.04 -13.79 5.01
C ARG A 173 13.01 -14.69 5.67
N GLN A 174 12.39 -14.25 6.76
CA GLN A 174 11.38 -15.06 7.44
C GLN A 174 10.10 -15.21 6.59
N PRO A 175 9.33 -16.30 6.81
CA PRO A 175 7.98 -16.43 6.27
C PRO A 175 7.13 -15.23 6.70
N GLY A 176 6.33 -14.72 5.78
CA GLY A 176 5.51 -13.53 6.01
C GLY A 176 4.92 -13.02 4.72
N VAL A 177 3.94 -12.13 4.85
CA VAL A 177 3.30 -11.43 3.74
C VAL A 177 4.34 -10.52 3.10
N LYS A 178 4.54 -10.64 1.77
CA LYS A 178 5.50 -9.81 1.03
C LYS A 178 4.78 -8.98 -0.01
N ILE A 179 4.92 -7.66 0.09
CA ILE A 179 4.32 -6.70 -0.83
C ILE A 179 5.37 -5.71 -1.31
N SER A 180 5.12 -5.05 -2.42
CA SER A 180 5.94 -3.94 -2.90
C SER A 180 5.15 -2.63 -2.89
N TYR A 181 5.78 -1.55 -2.43
CA TYR A 181 5.23 -0.19 -2.40
C TYR A 181 5.86 0.65 -3.51
N HIS A 182 5.01 1.31 -4.29
CA HIS A 182 5.36 2.13 -5.44
C HIS A 182 4.75 3.51 -5.26
N ARG A 183 5.56 4.57 -5.24
CA ARG A 183 5.07 5.94 -5.06
C ARG A 183 4.79 6.65 -6.37
N ARG A 184 5.42 6.21 -7.46
CA ARG A 184 5.45 6.90 -8.75
C ARG A 184 4.95 6.05 -9.92
N LEU A 185 4.72 4.75 -9.70
CA LEU A 185 4.27 3.83 -10.74
C LEU A 185 2.96 4.25 -11.43
N TYR A 186 2.04 4.89 -10.69
CA TYR A 186 0.79 5.40 -11.23
C TYR A 186 0.66 6.91 -11.00
N GLY A 187 0.05 7.61 -11.97
CA GLY A 187 -0.14 9.06 -11.90
C GLY A 187 -1.03 9.55 -10.76
N LEU A 188 -1.74 8.64 -10.08
CA LEU A 188 -2.59 8.96 -8.93
C LEU A 188 -1.83 8.96 -7.61
N GLY A 189 -0.63 8.36 -7.53
CA GLY A 189 0.18 8.29 -6.31
C GLY A 189 0.54 6.85 -5.90
N GLU A 190 0.49 6.59 -4.60
CA GLU A 190 0.89 5.35 -3.94
C GLU A 190 0.14 4.10 -4.43
N HIS A 191 0.87 3.00 -4.57
CA HIS A 191 0.32 1.72 -4.99
C HIS A 191 1.06 0.55 -4.38
N TYR A 192 0.33 -0.54 -4.13
CA TYR A 192 0.88 -1.78 -3.61
C TYR A 192 0.62 -2.95 -4.56
N ASN A 193 1.64 -3.76 -4.76
CA ASN A 193 1.54 -5.04 -5.47
C ASN A 193 1.94 -6.20 -4.54
N SER A 194 1.48 -7.41 -4.86
CA SER A 194 1.88 -8.64 -4.15
C SER A 194 3.26 -9.11 -4.65
N LEU A 195 4.08 -9.70 -3.79
CA LEU A 195 5.35 -10.32 -4.18
C LEU A 195 5.28 -11.84 -4.02
N ARG A 196 5.23 -12.55 -5.15
CA ARG A 196 5.09 -14.01 -5.17
C ARG A 196 6.43 -14.69 -5.46
N PRO A 197 6.69 -15.89 -4.91
CA PRO A 197 7.85 -16.69 -5.31
C PRO A 197 7.88 -16.92 -6.82
N LYS A 198 9.05 -16.74 -7.46
CA LYS A 198 9.20 -16.87 -8.92
C LYS A 198 8.73 -18.23 -9.46
N HIS A 199 8.92 -19.30 -8.68
CA HIS A 199 8.50 -20.65 -9.07
C HIS A 199 6.98 -20.86 -9.09
N LEU A 200 6.19 -19.94 -8.53
CA LEU A 200 4.72 -19.97 -8.58
C LEU A 200 4.15 -19.15 -9.74
N ILE A 201 4.96 -18.33 -10.40
CA ILE A 201 4.52 -17.57 -11.57
C ILE A 201 4.72 -18.46 -12.80
N VAL A 202 3.62 -19.03 -13.29
CA VAL A 202 3.61 -19.71 -14.59
C VAL A 202 3.76 -18.63 -15.66
N VAL A 203 4.95 -18.50 -16.23
CA VAL A 203 5.14 -17.72 -17.46
C VAL A 203 4.38 -18.45 -18.56
N PRO A 204 3.34 -17.87 -19.18
CA PRO A 204 2.72 -18.50 -20.34
C PRO A 204 3.78 -18.72 -21.41
N PRO A 205 3.80 -19.88 -22.10
CA PRO A 205 4.75 -20.09 -23.18
C PRO A 205 4.60 -18.96 -24.23
N PRO A 206 5.72 -18.52 -24.86
CA PRO A 206 5.65 -17.48 -25.87
C PRO A 206 4.64 -17.89 -26.96
N ALA A 207 3.81 -16.94 -27.38
CA ALA A 207 2.85 -17.18 -28.46
C ALA A 207 3.58 -17.76 -29.67
N PRO A 208 3.03 -18.77 -30.35
CA PRO A 208 3.66 -19.35 -31.53
C PRO A 208 3.88 -18.25 -32.57
N ILE A 209 5.10 -18.17 -33.10
CA ILE A 209 5.44 -17.28 -34.21
C ILE A 209 4.57 -17.69 -35.40
N PRO A 210 3.78 -16.77 -36.01
CA PRO A 210 2.99 -17.10 -37.18
C PRO A 210 3.94 -17.56 -38.30
N VAL A 211 3.66 -18.76 -38.83
CA VAL A 211 4.36 -19.39 -39.96
C VAL A 211 3.93 -18.73 -41.26
#